data_AF-A0A429X0H4-F1
#
_entry.id   AF-A0A429X0H4-F1
#
_cell.length_a   1.000
_cell.length_b   1.000
_cell.length_c   1.000
_cell.angle_alpha   90.00
_cell.angle_beta   90.00
_cell.angle_gamma   90.00
#
_symmetry.space_group_name_H-M   'P 1'
#
loop_
_entity.id
_entity.type
_entity.pdbx_description
1 polymer ?
#
loop_
_entity_poly.entity_id
_entity_poly.type
_entity_poly.pdbx_seq_one_letter_code
_entity_poly.pdbx_strand_id
1 'polypeptide(L)'
;MESKAIKKIIYLNEITFFFVWVIIFLMGADKPPPIGFIWIVLLVVLLDVAQYYYLKKFLPKLLKKTKGLFFNNMFYFFLAGVLVSCLTVIINVGLFQSIGLFNRFVWTVSIIAPALINGICFYVFNSFLIRYIK
;
A
#
# COMPACT_ATOMS: atom_id res chain seq x y z
N MET A 1 17.40 -19.70 -12.38
CA MET A 1 16.48 -20.22 -11.33
C MET A 1 15.84 -19.10 -10.51
N GLU A 2 16.63 -18.13 -10.01
CA GLU A 2 16.12 -16.99 -9.21
C GLU A 2 15.01 -16.17 -9.89
N SER A 3 15.04 -15.99 -11.21
CA SER A 3 14.03 -15.21 -11.96
C SER A 3 12.60 -15.80 -11.86
N LYS A 4 12.45 -17.13 -11.86
CA LYS A 4 11.12 -17.78 -11.79
C LYS A 4 10.51 -17.65 -10.40
N ALA A 5 11.33 -17.83 -9.36
CA ALA A 5 10.91 -17.64 -7.97
C ALA A 5 10.53 -16.17 -7.69
N ILE A 6 11.34 -15.21 -8.15
CA ILE A 6 11.03 -13.77 -8.02
C ILE A 6 9.69 -13.43 -8.70
N LYS A 7 9.47 -13.89 -9.93
CA LYS A 7 8.18 -13.69 -10.62
C LYS A 7 7.01 -14.25 -9.83
N LYS A 8 7.16 -15.45 -9.24
CA LYS A 8 6.13 -16.07 -8.40
C LYS A 8 5.82 -15.23 -7.15
N ILE A 9 6.86 -14.73 -6.48
CA ILE A 9 6.70 -13.85 -5.30
C ILE A 9 5.97 -12.56 -5.69
N ILE A 10 6.32 -11.95 -6.83
CA ILE A 10 5.64 -10.75 -7.33
C ILE A 10 4.14 -11.03 -7.54
N TYR A 11 3.78 -12.06 -8.29
CA TYR A 11 2.37 -12.39 -8.53
C TYR A 11 1.59 -12.66 -7.24
N LEU A 12 2.21 -13.32 -6.25
CA LEU A 12 1.57 -13.55 -4.96
C LEU A 12 1.30 -12.23 -4.22
N ASN A 13 2.24 -11.28 -4.27
CA ASN A 13 2.04 -9.97 -3.65
C ASN A 13 0.92 -9.18 -4.32
N GLU A 14 0.89 -9.12 -5.65
CA GLU A 14 -0.14 -8.36 -6.40
C GLU A 14 -1.54 -8.89 -6.09
N ILE A 15 -1.74 -10.21 -6.22
CA ILE A 15 -3.02 -10.86 -5.92
C ILE A 15 -3.41 -10.60 -4.46
N THR A 16 -2.50 -10.86 -3.53
CA THR A 16 -2.80 -10.69 -2.10
C THR A 16 -3.12 -9.24 -1.76
N PHE A 17 -2.32 -8.28 -2.25
CA PHE A 17 -2.51 -6.87 -2.00
C PHE A 17 -3.86 -6.39 -2.54
N PHE A 18 -4.15 -6.67 -3.81
CA PHE A 18 -5.41 -6.26 -4.44
C PHE A 18 -6.62 -6.79 -3.67
N PHE A 19 -6.70 -8.10 -3.44
CA PHE A 19 -7.87 -8.70 -2.79
C PHE A 19 -7.99 -8.29 -1.32
N VAL A 20 -6.89 -8.27 -0.55
CA VAL A 20 -6.92 -7.88 0.86
C VAL A 20 -7.41 -6.44 1.01
N TRP A 21 -6.90 -5.49 0.22
CA TRP A 21 -7.31 -4.10 0.33
C TRP A 21 -8.73 -3.86 -0.15
N VAL A 22 -9.16 -4.49 -1.26
CA VAL A 22 -10.55 -4.41 -1.71
C VAL A 22 -11.50 -4.96 -0.64
N ILE A 23 -11.17 -6.08 0.01
CA ILE A 23 -11.97 -6.66 1.09
C ILE A 23 -12.03 -5.71 2.30
N ILE A 24 -10.89 -5.16 2.74
CA ILE A 24 -10.83 -4.22 3.86
C ILE A 24 -11.73 -2.99 3.59
N PHE A 25 -11.62 -2.40 2.40
CA PHE A 25 -12.45 -1.25 2.04
C PHE A 25 -13.92 -1.63 1.92
N LEU A 26 -14.24 -2.82 1.39
CA LEU A 26 -15.61 -3.30 1.30
C LEU A 26 -16.23 -3.52 2.68
N MET A 27 -15.45 -3.99 3.66
CA MET A 27 -15.89 -4.13 5.05
C MET A 27 -16.20 -2.79 5.72
N GLY A 28 -15.54 -1.71 5.29
CA GLY A 28 -15.78 -0.35 5.77
C GLY A 28 -16.82 0.45 4.97
N ALA A 29 -17.35 -0.11 3.88
CA ALA A 29 -18.31 0.58 3.01
C ALA A 29 -19.77 0.32 3.43
N ASP A 30 -20.65 1.27 3.11
CA ASP A 30 -22.10 1.10 3.21
C ASP A 30 -22.59 -0.07 2.34
N LYS A 31 -23.72 -0.69 2.71
CA LYS A 31 -24.28 -1.85 1.99
C LYS A 31 -25.66 -1.52 1.40
N PRO A 32 -25.87 -1.70 0.08
CA PRO A 32 -24.90 -2.12 -0.92
C PRO A 32 -23.81 -1.04 -1.16
N PRO A 33 -22.60 -1.42 -1.62
CA PRO A 33 -21.54 -0.46 -1.87
C PRO A 33 -22.01 0.64 -2.81
N PRO A 34 -21.80 1.92 -2.47
CA PRO A 34 -22.18 3.02 -3.34
C PRO A 34 -21.37 2.99 -4.63
N ILE A 35 -21.91 3.58 -5.71
CA ILE A 35 -21.23 3.65 -7.01
C ILE A 35 -19.82 4.25 -6.88
N GLY A 36 -19.63 5.19 -5.95
CA GLY A 36 -18.33 5.78 -5.65
C GLY A 36 -17.25 4.80 -5.17
N PHE A 37 -17.62 3.60 -4.71
CA PHE A 37 -16.66 2.56 -4.32
C PHE A 37 -15.74 2.13 -5.47
N ILE A 38 -16.18 2.27 -6.74
CA ILE A 38 -15.34 1.99 -7.90
C ILE A 38 -14.05 2.84 -7.91
N TRP A 39 -14.11 4.08 -7.41
CA TRP A 39 -12.95 4.96 -7.33
C TRP A 39 -11.91 4.44 -6.34
N ILE A 40 -12.36 3.78 -5.26
CA ILE A 40 -11.47 3.11 -4.30
C ILE A 40 -10.83 1.88 -4.94
N VAL A 41 -11.59 1.08 -5.69
CA VAL A 41 -11.05 -0.07 -6.43
C VAL A 41 -9.99 0.39 -7.44
N LEU A 42 -10.27 1.46 -8.21
CA LEU A 42 -9.30 2.03 -9.15
C LEU A 42 -8.04 2.55 -8.44
N LEU A 43 -8.18 3.19 -7.27
CA LEU A 43 -7.04 3.59 -6.45
C LEU A 43 -6.21 2.37 -6.01
N VAL A 44 -6.85 1.28 -5.58
CA VAL A 44 -6.15 0.04 -5.21
C VAL A 44 -5.39 -0.54 -6.40
N VAL A 45 -5.98 -0.58 -7.61
CA VAL A 45 -5.28 -1.02 -8.82
C VAL A 45 -4.05 -0.16 -9.09
N LEU A 46 -4.16 1.17 -8.96
CA LEU A 46 -3.03 2.08 -9.18
C LEU A 46 -1.91 1.86 -8.14
N LEU A 47 -2.27 1.64 -6.88
CA LEU A 47 -1.31 1.32 -5.83
C LEU A 47 -0.66 -0.06 -6.03
N ASP A 48 -1.41 -1.04 -6.52
CA ASP A 48 -0.90 -2.37 -6.84
C ASP A 48 0.14 -2.30 -7.97
N VAL A 49 -0.17 -1.57 -9.05
CA VAL A 49 0.81 -1.30 -10.12
C VAL A 49 2.05 -0.58 -9.60
N ALA A 50 1.90 0.40 -8.71
CA ALA A 50 3.06 1.06 -8.09
C ALA A 50 3.89 0.07 -7.25
N GLN A 51 3.23 -0.81 -6.50
CA GLN A 51 3.84 -1.87 -5.71
C GLN A 51 4.58 -2.89 -6.59
N TYR A 52 4.04 -3.26 -7.75
CA TYR A 52 4.70 -4.13 -8.73
C TYR A 52 6.08 -3.60 -9.14
N TYR A 53 6.14 -2.32 -9.51
CA TYR A 53 7.41 -1.69 -9.90
C TYR A 53 8.36 -1.55 -8.70
N TYR A 54 7.83 -1.31 -7.51
CA TYR A 54 8.62 -1.30 -6.29
C TYR A 54 9.22 -2.68 -5.97
N LEU A 55 8.42 -3.75 -6.04
CA LEU A 55 8.81 -5.15 -5.81
C LEU A 55 9.97 -5.59 -6.70
N LYS A 56 9.95 -5.22 -7.98
CA LYS A 56 11.05 -5.52 -8.91
C LYS A 56 12.41 -4.99 -8.43
N LYS A 57 12.42 -3.84 -7.74
CA LYS A 57 13.64 -3.23 -7.17
C LYS A 57 13.92 -3.72 -5.76
N PHE A 58 12.87 -3.99 -4.98
CA PHE A 58 12.95 -4.39 -3.58
C PHE A 58 13.44 -5.83 -3.41
N LEU A 59 12.88 -6.80 -4.15
CA LEU A 59 13.22 -8.22 -3.99
C LEU A 59 14.71 -8.54 -4.22
N PRO A 60 15.39 -8.02 -5.26
CA PRO A 60 16.83 -8.22 -5.41
C PRO A 60 17.66 -7.65 -4.26
N LYS A 61 17.26 -6.50 -3.70
CA LYS A 61 17.93 -5.90 -2.53
C LYS A 61 17.69 -6.72 -1.26
N LEU A 62 16.49 -7.27 -1.11
CA LEU A 62 16.14 -8.15 0.00
C LEU A 62 16.94 -9.45 -0.04
N LEU A 63 17.07 -10.07 -1.22
CA LEU A 63 17.92 -11.24 -1.44
C LEU A 63 19.39 -10.99 -1.10
N LYS A 64 19.91 -9.82 -1.47
CA LYS A 64 21.28 -9.38 -1.17
C LYS A 64 21.48 -8.91 0.28
N LYS A 65 20.44 -8.94 1.11
CA LYS A 65 20.45 -8.45 2.51
C LYS A 65 21.04 -7.04 2.62
N THR A 66 20.66 -6.15 1.71
CA THR A 66 21.16 -4.76 1.70
C THR A 66 20.88 -4.07 3.04
N LYS A 67 21.90 -3.46 3.64
CA LYS A 67 21.77 -2.70 4.90
C LYS A 67 20.76 -1.57 4.75
N GLY A 68 19.94 -1.34 5.78
CA GLY A 68 18.95 -0.25 5.82
C GLY A 68 17.73 -0.45 4.91
N LEU A 69 17.55 -1.62 4.29
CA LEU A 69 16.42 -1.87 3.38
C LEU A 69 15.05 -1.71 4.06
N PHE A 70 14.93 -2.11 5.33
CA PHE A 70 13.71 -1.91 6.11
C PHE A 70 13.34 -0.43 6.22
N PHE A 71 14.28 0.43 6.61
CA PHE A 71 14.03 1.87 6.72
C PHE A 71 13.70 2.52 5.38
N ASN A 72 14.40 2.13 4.31
CA ASN A 72 14.06 2.58 2.96
C ASN A 72 12.63 2.18 2.57
N ASN A 73 12.23 0.94 2.87
CA ASN A 73 10.86 0.47 2.67
C ASN A 73 9.85 1.31 3.45
N MET A 74 10.07 1.52 4.74
CA MET A 74 9.20 2.35 5.58
C MET A 74 9.08 3.78 5.04
N PHE A 75 10.17 4.36 4.53
CA PHE A 75 10.14 5.67 3.91
C PHE A 75 9.28 5.72 2.63
N TYR A 76 9.36 4.70 1.77
CA TYR A 76 8.49 4.64 0.57
C TYR A 76 7.01 4.49 0.94
N PHE A 77 6.68 3.65 1.93
CA PHE A 77 5.30 3.49 2.40
C PHE A 77 4.78 4.76 3.11
N PHE A 78 5.63 5.45 3.87
CA PHE A 78 5.31 6.76 4.42
C PHE A 78 4.99 7.76 3.31
N LEU A 79 5.86 7.87 2.30
CA LEU A 79 5.67 8.79 1.17
C LEU A 79 4.40 8.45 0.39
N ALA A 80 4.12 7.17 0.14
CA ALA A 80 2.88 6.73 -0.48
C ALA A 80 1.65 7.14 0.34
N GLY A 81 1.67 6.93 1.66
CA GLY A 81 0.60 7.37 2.56
C GLY A 81 0.38 8.88 2.54
N VAL A 82 1.45 9.68 2.55
CA VAL A 82 1.38 11.13 2.42
C VAL A 82 0.78 11.53 1.06
N LEU A 83 1.22 10.92 -0.04
CA LEU A 83 0.70 11.20 -1.37
C LEU A 83 -0.79 10.89 -1.49
N VAL A 84 -1.23 9.73 -0.99
CA VAL A 84 -2.66 9.36 -0.97
C VAL A 84 -3.45 10.34 -0.10
N SER A 85 -2.93 10.70 1.07
CA SER A 85 -3.58 11.67 1.94
C SER A 85 -3.72 13.04 1.26
N CYS A 86 -2.65 13.57 0.67
CA CYS A 86 -2.70 14.81 -0.10
C CYS A 86 -3.70 14.73 -1.26
N LEU A 87 -3.73 13.61 -2.00
CA LEU A 87 -4.70 13.41 -3.07
C LEU A 87 -6.14 13.48 -2.57
N THR A 88 -6.46 12.86 -1.43
CA THR A 88 -7.82 12.93 -0.85
C THR A 88 -8.22 14.36 -0.44
N VAL A 89 -7.26 15.14 0.08
CA VAL A 89 -7.47 16.55 0.43
C VAL A 89 -7.70 17.41 -0.80
N ILE A 90 -6.92 17.21 -1.87
CA ILE A 90 -7.02 17.95 -3.13
C ILE A 90 -8.34 17.65 -3.86
N ILE A 91 -8.81 16.40 -3.84
CA ILE A 91 -10.08 16.03 -4.46
C ILE A 91 -11.27 16.64 -3.70
N ASN A 92 -11.14 16.82 -2.38
CA ASN A 92 -12.23 17.27 -1.50
C ASN A 92 -11.91 18.60 -0.79
N VAL A 93 -11.29 19.56 -1.49
CA VAL A 93 -10.82 20.82 -0.88
C VAL A 93 -11.92 21.54 -0.11
N GLY A 94 -13.15 21.61 -0.64
CA GLY A 94 -14.27 22.26 0.05
C GLY A 94 -14.62 21.63 1.40
N LEU A 95 -14.62 20.29 1.48
CA LEU A 95 -14.83 19.56 2.73
C LEU A 95 -13.66 19.79 3.70
N PHE A 96 -12.43 19.71 3.21
CA PHE A 96 -11.26 19.90 4.06
C PHE A 96 -11.11 21.35 4.53
N GLN A 97 -11.61 22.34 3.80
CA GLN A 97 -11.65 23.73 4.25
C GLN A 97 -12.69 23.97 5.34
N SER A 98 -13.84 23.28 5.29
CA SER A 98 -14.93 23.44 6.26
C SER A 98 -14.67 22.73 7.59
N ILE A 99 -13.85 21.68 7.60
CA ILE A 99 -13.48 20.98 8.84
C ILE A 99 -12.28 21.63 9.54
N GLY A 100 -12.27 21.61 10.87
CA GLY A 100 -11.19 22.13 11.70
C GLY A 100 -9.87 21.37 11.53
N LEU A 101 -8.75 22.01 11.89
CA LEU A 101 -7.39 21.46 11.74
C LEU A 101 -7.21 20.07 12.38
N PHE A 102 -7.82 19.85 13.55
CA PHE A 102 -7.76 18.57 14.24
C PHE A 102 -8.33 17.42 13.38
N ASN A 103 -9.47 17.63 12.73
CA ASN A 103 -10.09 16.60 11.87
C ASN A 103 -9.24 16.31 10.63
N ARG A 104 -8.59 17.34 10.06
CA ARG A 104 -7.64 17.15 8.93
C ARG A 104 -6.42 16.32 9.36
N PHE A 105 -5.92 16.58 10.57
CA PHE A 105 -4.82 15.82 11.14
C PHE A 105 -5.21 14.36 11.37
N VAL A 106 -6.36 14.10 12.00
CA VAL A 106 -6.89 12.76 12.22
C VAL A 106 -7.06 12.01 10.89
N TRP A 107 -7.61 12.65 9.86
CA TRP A 107 -7.74 12.06 8.53
C TRP A 107 -6.39 11.66 7.93
N THR A 108 -5.42 12.57 7.98
CA THR A 108 -4.07 12.34 7.46
C THR A 108 -3.39 11.17 8.17
N VAL A 109 -3.46 11.13 9.50
CA VAL A 109 -2.91 10.04 10.30
C VAL A 109 -3.62 8.72 10.00
N SER A 110 -4.94 8.75 9.78
CA SER A 110 -5.73 7.55 9.46
C SER A 110 -5.39 6.93 8.11
N ILE A 111 -4.74 7.67 7.20
CA ILE A 111 -4.22 7.15 5.92
C ILE A 111 -2.76 6.71 6.07
N ILE A 112 -1.93 7.53 6.72
CA ILE A 112 -0.49 7.24 6.86
C ILE A 112 -0.25 6.02 7.76
N ALA A 113 -1.00 5.87 8.86
CA ALA A 113 -0.78 4.78 9.81
C ALA A 113 -1.01 3.38 9.16
N PRO A 114 -2.12 3.12 8.45
CA PRO A 114 -2.28 1.87 7.70
C PRO A 114 -1.21 1.68 6.61
N ALA A 115 -0.74 2.74 5.95
CA ALA A 115 0.34 2.63 4.97
C ALA A 115 1.65 2.14 5.63
N LEU A 116 1.99 2.66 6.82
CA LEU A 116 3.16 2.21 7.58
C LEU A 116 3.00 0.77 8.07
N ILE A 117 1.83 0.41 8.60
CA ILE A 117 1.52 -0.97 9.02
C ILE A 117 1.68 -1.91 7.82
N ASN A 118 1.14 -1.53 6.67
CA ASN A 118 1.30 -2.29 5.43
C ASN A 118 2.76 -2.39 4.99
N GLY A 119 3.56 -1.33 5.17
CA GLY A 119 5.01 -1.38 4.91
C GLY A 119 5.74 -2.41 5.77
N ILE A 120 5.36 -2.54 7.04
CA ILE A 120 5.90 -3.56 7.94
C ILE A 120 5.46 -4.96 7.47
N CYS A 121 4.15 -5.16 7.24
CA CYS A 121 3.60 -6.42 6.76
C CYS A 121 4.24 -6.85 5.44
N PHE A 122 4.39 -5.93 4.50
CA PHE A 122 5.03 -6.15 3.20
C PHE A 122 6.47 -6.64 3.36
N TYR A 123 7.27 -6.00 4.22
CA TYR A 123 8.65 -6.41 4.47
C TYR A 123 8.72 -7.81 5.08
N VAL A 124 7.91 -8.08 6.11
CA VAL A 124 7.87 -9.37 6.81
C VAL A 124 7.39 -10.48 5.88
N PHE A 125 6.30 -10.24 5.16
CA PHE A 125 5.73 -11.19 4.20
C PHE A 125 6.75 -11.56 3.11
N ASN A 126 7.40 -10.58 2.48
CA ASN A 126 8.40 -10.87 1.45
C ASN A 126 9.66 -11.53 2.01
N SER A 127 10.06 -11.21 3.24
CA SER A 127 11.16 -11.89 3.93
C SER A 127 10.84 -13.37 4.18
N PHE A 128 9.60 -13.66 4.57
CA PHE A 128 9.09 -15.02 4.71
C PHE A 128 9.09 -15.73 3.35
N LEU A 129 8.45 -15.17 2.32
CA LEU A 129 8.36 -15.79 1.00
C LEU A 129 9.73 -16.13 0.40
N ILE A 130 10.71 -15.23 0.52
CA ILE A 130 12.08 -15.50 0.06
C ILE A 130 12.70 -16.69 0.80
N ARG A 131 12.33 -16.95 2.06
CA ARG A 131 12.87 -18.09 2.81
C ARG A 131 12.27 -19.43 2.38
N TYR A 132 11.02 -19.45 1.91
CA TYR A 132 10.29 -20.68 1.60
C TYR A 132 10.13 -20.98 0.10
N ILE A 133 10.22 -19.96 -0.77
CA ILE A 133 10.06 -20.10 -2.23
C ILE A 133 11.42 -20.09 -2.95
N LYS A 134 12.50 -19.68 -2.27
CA LYS A 134 13.88 -19.82 -2.75
C LYS A 134 14.34 -21.26 -2.63
#